data_AF-A0A924LL29-F1
#
_entry.id   AF-A0A924LL29-F1
#
_cell.length_a   1.000
_cell.length_b   1.000
_cell.length_c   1.000
_cell.angle_alpha   90.00
_cell.angle_beta   90.00
_cell.angle_gamma   90.00
#
_symmetry.space_group_name_H-M   'P 1'
#
loop_
_entity.id
_entity.type
_entity.pdbx_description
1 polymer ?
#
loop_
_entity_poly.entity_id
_entity_poly.type
_entity_poly.pdbx_seq_one_letter_code
_entity_poly.pdbx_strand_id
1 'polypeptide(L)'
;VLEVGTDEVVTYRDLMGRVARAHGRRGSVVPLPVVPALLMEAGLRALTDVDTPTGMGLLASMRTGATVNADVARRLLPRGPASLDDAIGVAAAEAEVQASTSA
;
A
#
# COMPACT_ATOMS: atom_id res chain seq x y z
N VAL A 1 19.63 13.37 -3.74
CA VAL A 1 18.25 12.98 -3.37
C VAL A 1 18.35 11.69 -2.58
N LEU A 2 17.66 11.59 -1.44
CA LEU A 2 17.63 10.38 -0.63
C LEU A 2 16.32 9.64 -0.93
N GLU A 3 16.41 8.48 -1.57
CA GLU A 3 15.27 7.60 -1.83
C GLU A 3 15.32 6.41 -0.89
N VAL A 4 14.19 6.08 -0.27
CA VAL A 4 14.09 4.98 0.70
C VAL A 4 13.07 3.98 0.17
N GLY A 5 13.53 2.75 -0.04
CA GLY A 5 12.69 1.61 -0.39
C GLY A 5 12.83 0.49 0.62
N THR A 6 12.17 -0.62 0.34
CA THR A 6 12.26 -1.88 1.08
C THR A 6 13.48 -2.69 0.64
N ASP A 7 13.68 -3.85 1.27
CA ASP A 7 14.70 -4.83 0.91
C ASP A 7 14.41 -5.51 -0.45
N GLU A 8 13.14 -5.58 -0.84
CA GLU A 8 12.66 -6.18 -2.08
C GLU A 8 11.77 -5.25 -2.93
N VAL A 9 11.65 -5.53 -4.23
CA VAL A 9 10.70 -4.89 -5.15
C VAL A 9 9.49 -5.80 -5.30
N VAL A 10 8.31 -5.32 -4.91
CA VAL A 10 7.06 -6.08 -4.97
C VAL A 10 6.05 -5.47 -5.94
N THR A 11 5.22 -6.33 -6.52
CA THR A 11 4.04 -5.88 -7.25
C THR A 11 2.91 -5.58 -6.27
N TYR A 12 2.00 -4.67 -6.64
CA TYR A 12 0.80 -4.39 -5.84
C TYR A 12 -0.02 -5.67 -5.56
N ARG A 13 -0.07 -6.60 -6.51
CA ARG A 13 -0.76 -7.88 -6.36
C ARG A 13 -0.15 -8.73 -5.25
N ASP A 14 1.17 -8.83 -5.21
CA ASP A 14 1.87 -9.62 -4.18
C ASP A 14 1.74 -8.97 -2.81
N LEU A 15 1.89 -7.64 -2.73
CA LEU A 15 1.65 -6.85 -1.53
C LEU A 15 0.27 -7.14 -0.93
N MET A 16 -0.80 -7.00 -1.73
CA MET A 16 -2.17 -7.27 -1.29
C MET A 16 -2.37 -8.74 -0.87
N GLY A 17 -1.71 -9.68 -1.56
CA GLY A 17 -1.73 -11.09 -1.20
C GLY A 17 -1.09 -11.36 0.17
N ARG A 18 0.04 -10.72 0.47
CA ARG A 18 0.74 -10.82 1.77
C ARG A 18 -0.08 -10.20 2.90
N VAL A 19 -0.64 -9.01 2.69
CA VAL A 19 -1.54 -8.34 3.66
C VAL A 19 -2.77 -9.21 3.95
N ALA A 20 -3.40 -9.79 2.91
CA ALA A 20 -4.55 -10.67 3.12
C ALA A 20 -4.18 -11.90 3.98
N ARG A 21 -3.01 -12.52 3.71
CA ARG A 21 -2.50 -13.64 4.50
C ARG A 21 -2.22 -13.24 5.95
N ALA A 22 -1.66 -12.06 6.20
CA ALA A 22 -1.41 -11.55 7.54
C ALA A 22 -2.71 -11.40 8.36
N HIS A 23 -3.82 -11.03 7.71
CA HIS A 23 -5.15 -11.00 8.32
C HIS A 23 -5.90 -12.35 8.30
N GLY A 24 -5.23 -13.47 7.97
CA GLY A 24 -5.85 -14.80 7.92
C GLY A 24 -6.84 -15.00 6.75
N ARG A 25 -6.82 -14.14 5.73
CA ARG A 25 -7.72 -14.18 4.57
C ARG A 25 -6.99 -14.69 3.33
N ARG A 26 -7.72 -15.41 2.46
CA ARG A 26 -7.25 -15.75 1.11
C ARG A 26 -7.68 -14.65 0.14
N GLY A 27 -6.81 -13.66 -0.08
CA GLY A 27 -7.08 -12.55 -1.00
C GLY A 27 -6.93 -12.96 -2.46
N SER A 28 -8.01 -12.88 -3.24
CA SER A 28 -7.96 -13.04 -4.70
C SER A 28 -7.97 -11.66 -5.37
N VAL A 29 -6.86 -11.28 -5.99
CA VAL A 29 -6.77 -10.05 -6.79
C VAL A 29 -7.04 -10.38 -8.25
N VAL A 30 -8.18 -9.92 -8.77
CA VAL A 30 -8.62 -10.13 -10.15
C VAL A 30 -8.47 -8.82 -10.93
N PRO A 31 -7.76 -8.81 -12.07
CA PRO A 31 -7.66 -7.61 -12.89
C PRO A 31 -9.02 -7.28 -13.54
N LEU A 32 -9.45 -6.03 -13.39
CA LEU A 32 -10.61 -5.50 -14.10
C LEU A 32 -10.11 -4.71 -15.32
N PRO A 33 -10.50 -5.08 -16.55
CA PRO A 33 -9.90 -4.54 -17.77
C PRO A 33 -10.20 -3.06 -17.99
N VAL A 34 -11.41 -2.61 -17.67
CA VAL A 34 -11.80 -1.20 -17.76
C VAL A 34 -12.85 -0.91 -16.69
N VAL A 35 -12.57 0.08 -15.83
CA VAL A 35 -13.58 0.68 -14.96
C VAL A 35 -13.74 2.14 -15.39
N PRO A 36 -14.95 2.58 -15.79
CA PRO A 36 -15.19 3.97 -16.19
C PRO A 36 -14.80 4.93 -15.05
N ALA A 37 -14.17 6.06 -15.39
CA ALA A 37 -13.75 7.06 -14.41
C ALA A 37 -14.93 7.56 -13.57
N LEU A 38 -16.07 7.83 -14.19
CA LEU A 38 -17.30 8.25 -13.49
C LEU A 38 -17.78 7.23 -12.44
N LEU A 39 -17.61 5.93 -12.71
CA LEU A 39 -17.99 4.87 -11.76
C LEU A 39 -17.00 4.81 -10.59
N MET A 40 -15.71 5.00 -10.87
CA MET A 40 -14.68 5.09 -9.82
C MET A 40 -14.88 6.31 -8.93
N GLU A 41 -15.16 7.47 -9.51
CA GLU A 41 -15.43 8.71 -8.77
C GLU A 41 -16.70 8.60 -7.91
N ALA A 42 -17.77 8.04 -8.48
CA ALA A 42 -19.00 7.78 -7.72
C ALA A 42 -18.74 6.80 -6.56
N GLY A 43 -17.96 5.74 -6.80
CA GLY A 43 -17.55 4.78 -5.77
C GLY A 43 -16.70 5.42 -4.67
N LEU A 44 -15.71 6.24 -5.02
CA LEU A 44 -14.89 6.99 -4.06
C LEU A 44 -15.78 7.85 -3.16
N ARG A 45 -16.63 8.69 -3.74
CA ARG A 45 -17.53 9.57 -2.96
C ARG A 45 -18.52 8.81 -2.07
N ALA A 46 -18.88 7.59 -2.44
CA ALA A 46 -19.81 6.76 -1.68
C ALA A 46 -19.14 5.99 -0.52
N LEU A 47 -17.85 5.65 -0.65
CA LEU A 47 -17.14 4.76 0.27
C LEU A 47 -16.12 5.47 1.16
N THR A 48 -15.73 6.69 0.82
CA THR A 48 -14.71 7.44 1.55
C THR A 48 -15.03 8.93 1.60
N ASP A 49 -14.53 9.61 2.62
CA ASP A 49 -14.64 11.07 2.80
C ASP A 49 -13.53 11.86 2.06
N VAL A 50 -12.68 11.16 1.28
CA VAL A 50 -11.63 11.77 0.47
C VAL A 50 -12.23 12.49 -0.73
N ASP A 51 -11.76 13.70 -1.03
CA ASP A 51 -12.21 14.47 -2.19
C ASP A 51 -11.81 13.79 -3.52
N THR A 52 -12.64 13.96 -4.55
CA THR A 52 -12.46 13.29 -5.85
C THR A 52 -11.08 13.55 -6.47
N PRO A 53 -10.54 14.80 -6.52
CA PRO A 53 -9.20 15.05 -7.02
C PRO A 53 -8.12 14.23 -6.32
N THR A 54 -8.11 14.20 -4.98
CA THR A 54 -7.15 13.43 -4.19
C THR A 54 -7.30 11.93 -4.44
N GLY A 55 -8.53 11.41 -4.43
CA GLY A 55 -8.79 9.98 -4.67
C GLY A 55 -8.35 9.53 -6.06
N MET A 56 -8.60 10.34 -7.09
CA MET A 56 -8.17 10.04 -8.46
C MET A 56 -6.66 10.18 -8.63
N GLY A 57 -6.01 11.11 -7.93
CA GLY A 57 -4.55 11.23 -7.87
C GLY A 57 -3.89 9.99 -7.27
N LEU A 58 -4.45 9.46 -6.16
CA LEU A 58 -3.98 8.21 -5.56
C LEU A 58 -4.13 7.04 -6.53
N LEU A 59 -5.30 6.88 -7.16
CA LEU A 59 -5.53 5.81 -8.13
C LEU A 59 -4.57 5.89 -9.32
N ALA A 60 -4.30 7.11 -9.82
CA ALA A 60 -3.33 7.33 -10.87
C ALA A 60 -1.91 6.93 -10.42
N SER A 61 -1.53 7.28 -9.19
CA SER A 61 -0.21 6.92 -8.63
C SER A 61 -0.01 5.42 -8.53
N MET A 62 -1.06 4.65 -8.22
CA MET A 62 -1.00 3.18 -8.13
C MET A 62 -0.74 2.50 -9.46
N ARG A 63 -1.00 3.17 -10.60
CA ARG A 63 -0.67 2.66 -11.93
C ARG A 63 0.81 2.83 -12.27
N THR A 64 1.51 3.67 -11.52
CA THR A 64 2.94 3.94 -11.71
C THR A 64 3.74 3.17 -10.67
N GLY A 65 4.69 2.35 -11.12
CA GLY A 65 5.61 1.67 -10.20
C GLY A 65 6.57 2.68 -9.56
N ALA A 66 6.60 2.74 -8.22
CA ALA A 66 7.58 3.49 -7.46
C ALA A 66 8.72 2.55 -7.03
N THR A 67 9.70 2.35 -7.91
CA THR A 67 10.89 1.54 -7.59
C THR A 67 12.08 2.43 -7.25
N VAL A 68 12.76 2.11 -6.16
CA VAL A 68 13.97 2.81 -5.73
C VAL A 68 15.19 2.03 -6.22
N ASN A 69 16.06 2.67 -6.99
CA ASN A 69 17.30 2.07 -7.50
C ASN A 69 18.54 2.58 -6.77
N ALA A 70 18.43 3.68 -6.03
CA ALA A 70 19.55 4.33 -5.36
C ALA A 70 19.94 3.60 -4.05
N ASP A 71 21.21 3.27 -3.92
CA ASP A 71 21.80 2.60 -2.74
C ASP A 71 22.19 3.58 -1.61
N VAL A 72 21.98 4.89 -1.82
CA VAL A 72 22.44 5.95 -0.90
C VAL A 72 21.85 5.79 0.50
N ALA A 73 20.57 5.42 0.61
CA ALA A 73 19.93 5.21 1.91
C ALA A 73 20.54 4.05 2.70
N ARG A 74 20.93 2.95 2.03
CA ARG A 74 21.55 1.79 2.69
C ARG A 74 22.92 2.10 3.28
N ARG A 75 23.63 3.09 2.73
CA ARG A 75 24.95 3.52 3.20
C ARG A 75 24.89 4.52 4.35
N LEU A 76 23.83 5.33 4.40
CA LEU A 76 23.69 6.42 5.37
C LEU A 76 22.90 6.01 6.61
N LEU A 77 21.99 5.05 6.49
CA LEU A 77 21.16 4.62 7.60
C LEU A 77 21.86 3.52 8.42
N PRO A 78 21.79 3.58 9.77
CA PRO A 78 22.45 2.62 10.65
C PRO A 78 21.82 1.22 10.62
N ARG A 79 20.59 1.10 10.09
CA ARG A 79 19.88 -0.17 9.92
C ARG A 79 19.49 -0.34 8.46
N GLY A 80 19.54 -1.57 7.98
CA GLY A 80 19.03 -1.94 6.67
C GLY A 80 17.50 -1.75 6.57
N PRO A 81 16.95 -1.76 5.35
CA PRO A 81 15.51 -1.69 5.15
C PRO A 81 14.82 -2.88 5.83
N ALA A 82 13.64 -2.63 6.40
CA ALA A 82 12.79 -3.69 6.94
C ALA A 82 12.27 -4.57 5.79
N SER A 83 12.04 -5.85 6.10
CA SER A 83 11.32 -6.72 5.18
C SER A 83 9.86 -6.28 5.07
N LEU A 84 9.23 -6.57 3.93
CA LEU A 84 7.82 -6.25 3.75
C LEU A 84 6.93 -6.95 4.78
N ASP A 85 7.24 -8.21 5.11
CA ASP A 85 6.43 -9.00 6.04
C ASP A 85 6.53 -8.47 7.47
N ASP A 86 7.72 -8.01 7.89
CA ASP A 86 7.90 -7.34 9.18
C ASP A 86 7.10 -6.03 9.24
N ALA A 87 7.16 -5.24 8.17
CA ALA A 87 6.42 -3.98 8.08
C ALA A 87 4.89 -4.21 8.14
N ILE A 88 4.38 -5.24 7.46
CA ILE A 88 2.97 -5.64 7.54
C ILE A 88 2.61 -6.07 8.97
N GLY A 89 3.48 -6.83 9.64
CA GLY A 89 3.27 -7.26 11.01
C GLY A 89 3.16 -6.09 12.00
N VAL A 90 4.06 -5.10 11.88
CA VAL A 90 4.02 -3.88 12.69
C VAL A 90 2.72 -3.10 12.44
N ALA A 91 2.38 -2.88 11.16
CA ALA A 91 1.17 -2.13 10.80
C ALA A 91 -0.12 -2.82 11.29
N ALA A 92 -0.18 -4.15 11.25
CA ALA A 92 -1.32 -4.90 11.76
C ALA A 92 -1.46 -4.76 13.28
N ALA A 93 -0.35 -4.84 14.03
CA ALA A 93 -0.37 -4.66 15.47
C ALA A 93 -0.81 -3.24 15.88
N GLU A 94 -0.36 -2.21 15.16
CA GLU A 94 -0.79 -0.82 15.39
C GLU A 94 -2.30 -0.63 15.13
N ALA A 95 -2.84 -1.27 14.08
CA ALA A 95 -4.26 -1.21 13.77
C ALA A 95 -5.13 -1.88 14.85
N GLU A 96 -4.68 -3.00 15.42
CA GLU A 96 -5.36 -3.66 16.54
C GLU A 96 -5.41 -2.78 17.79
N VAL A 97 -4.30 -2.11 18.12
CA VAL A 97 -4.23 -1.16 19.25
C VAL A 97 -5.17 0.02 19.03
N GLN A 98 -5.22 0.56 17.81
CA GLN A 98 -6.10 1.67 17.47
C GLN A 98 -7.58 1.27 17.58
N ALA A 99 -7.94 0.06 17.11
CA ALA A 99 -9.30 -0.45 17.20
C ALA A 99 -9.77 -0.62 18.66
N SER A 100 -8.89 -1.12 19.55
CA SER A 100 -9.19 -1.26 20.97
C SER A 100 -9.30 0.07 21.72
N THR A 101 -8.68 1.14 21.23
CA THR A 101 -8.73 2.48 21.86
C THR A 101 -9.99 3.25 21.46
N SER A 102 -10.58 2.93 20.30
CA SER A 102 -11.79 3.55 19.77
C SER A 102 -13.11 2.89 20.21
N ALA A 103 -13.05 1.78 20.94
CA ALA A 103 -14.21 1.03 21.45
C ALA A 103 -14.49 1.37 22.93
#